data_AF-A0A4P0XRJ7-F1
#
_entry.id   AF-A0A4P0XRJ7-F1
#
_cell.length_a   1.000
_cell.length_b   1.000
_cell.length_c   1.000
_cell.angle_alpha   90.00
_cell.angle_beta   90.00
_cell.angle_gamma   90.00
#
_symmetry.space_group_name_H-M   'P 1'
#
loop_
_entity.id
_entity.type
_entity.pdbx_description
1 polymer ?
#
loop_
_entity_poly.entity_id
_entity_poly.type
_entity_poly.pdbx_seq_one_letter_code
_entity_poly.pdbx_strand_id
1 'polypeptide(L)' 'MDIRTLRYFVEVVRQQSFTRAAEKLFVTQPTISKMLKNLEDS' A
#
# COMPACT_ATOMS: atom_id res chain seq x y z
N MET A 1 -10.80 -3.48 -8.39
CA MET A 1 -9.50 -4.02 -7.93
C MET A 1 -8.43 -3.90 -9.02
N ASP A 2 -7.28 -3.27 -8.72
CA ASP A 2 -6.08 -3.16 -9.57
C ASP A 2 -4.92 -3.95 -8.93
N ILE A 3 -4.13 -4.66 -9.74
CA ILE A 3 -2.96 -5.45 -9.31
C ILE A 3 -1.92 -4.60 -8.58
N ARG A 4 -1.83 -3.30 -8.91
CA ARG A 4 -0.92 -2.37 -8.21
C ARG A 4 -1.31 -2.22 -6.74
N THR A 5 -2.61 -2.13 -6.45
CA THR A 5 -3.12 -2.00 -5.09
C THR A 5 -2.87 -3.26 -4.26
N LEU A 6 -3.00 -4.45 -4.86
CA LEU A 6 -2.67 -5.71 -4.21
C LEU A 6 -1.17 -5.83 -3.87
N ARG A 7 -0.29 -5.30 -4.73
CA ARG A 7 1.17 -5.22 -4.41
C ARG A 7 1.43 -4.34 -3.21
N TYR A 8 0.75 -3.20 -3.11
CA TYR A 8 0.89 -2.30 -1.96
C TYR A 8 0.38 -2.95 -0.68
N PHE A 9 -0.75 -3.67 -0.75
CA PHE A 9 -1.29 -4.44 0.37
C PHE A 9 -0.31 -5.50 0.88
N VAL A 10 0.20 -6.35 -0.01
CA VAL A 10 1.16 -7.40 0.35
C VAL A 10 2.40 -6.81 0.99
N GLU A 11 2.91 -5.68 0.48
CA GLU A 11 4.10 -5.06 1.06
C GLU A 11 3.83 -4.45 2.43
N VAL A 12 2.67 -3.82 2.66
CA VAL A 12 2.29 -3.32 3.99
C VAL A 12 2.21 -4.45 5.01
N VAL A 13 1.63 -5.60 4.63
CA VAL A 13 1.58 -6.78 5.50
C VAL A 13 2.98 -7.32 5.80
N ARG A 14 3.86 -7.40 4.79
CA ARG A 14 5.25 -7.86 4.96
C ARG A 14 6.07 -6.96 5.87
N GLN A 15 5.91 -5.64 5.74
CA GLN A 15 6.68 -4.67 6.52
C GLN A 15 6.06 -4.38 7.91
N GLN A 16 4.80 -4.77 8.10
CA GLN A 16 3.97 -4.40 9.27
C GLN A 16 3.99 -2.89 9.55
N SER A 17 4.18 -2.08 8.50
CA SER A 17 4.36 -0.63 8.60
C SER A 17 4.10 0.03 7.24
N PHE A 18 3.19 0.99 7.22
CA PHE A 18 2.90 1.78 6.03
C PHE A 18 4.10 2.62 5.58
N THR A 19 4.85 3.19 6.54
CA THR A 19 6.02 4.01 6.24
C THR A 19 7.12 3.18 5.59
N ARG A 20 7.47 2.02 6.18
CA ARG A 20 8.49 1.13 5.61
C ARG A 20 8.08 0.55 4.26
N ALA A 21 6.80 0.24 4.07
CA ALA A 21 6.29 -0.20 2.78
C ALA A 21 6.41 0.90 1.71
N ALA A 22 6.14 2.15 2.07
CA ALA A 22 6.28 3.30 1.18
C ALA A 22 7.74 3.51 0.75
N GLU A 23 8.67 3.46 1.70
CA GLU A 23 10.12 3.50 1.44
C GLU A 23 10.54 2.36 0.51
N LYS A 24 10.08 1.13 0.78
CA LYS A 24 10.43 -0.06 0.00
C LYS A 24 9.90 -0.02 -1.43
N LEU A 25 8.74 0.59 -1.64
CA LEU A 25 8.06 0.72 -2.93
C LEU A 25 8.40 2.03 -3.66
N PHE A 26 9.26 2.88 -3.09
CA PHE A 26 9.64 4.18 -3.63
C PHE A 26 8.43 5.09 -3.91
N VAL A 27 7.47 5.09 -2.99
CA VAL A 27 6.29 5.95 -3.02
C VAL A 27 6.12 6.67 -1.69
N THR A 28 5.20 7.62 -1.62
CA THR A 28 4.86 8.27 -0.36
C THR A 28 3.86 7.44 0.44
N GLN A 29 3.92 7.52 1.77
CA GLN A 29 2.96 6.84 2.65
C GLN A 29 1.49 7.24 2.38
N PRO A 30 1.15 8.52 2.10
CA PRO A 30 -0.21 8.91 1.72
C PRO A 30 -0.71 8.20 0.44
N THR A 31 0.17 7.94 -0.52
CA THR A 31 -0.17 7.18 -1.74
C THR A 31 -0.64 5.77 -1.39
N ILE A 32 0.08 5.07 -0.51
CA ILE A 32 -0.29 3.72 -0.07
C ILE A 32 -1.61 3.75 0.69
N SER A 33 -1.77 4.67 1.64
CA SER A 33 -3.00 4.81 2.44
C SER A 33 -4.25 5.03 1.56
N LYS A 34 -4.16 5.92 0.57
CA LYS A 34 -5.26 6.19 -0.37
C LYS A 34 -5.59 4.96 -1.21
N MET A 35 -4.57 4.25 -1.72
CA MET A 35 -4.79 3.06 -2.53
C MET A 35 -5.44 1.92 -1.75
N LEU A 36 -5.03 1.71 -0.50
CA LEU A 36 -5.60 0.68 0.37
C LEU A 36 -7.02 1.01 0.80
N LYS A 37 -7.31 2.26 1.14
CA LYS A 37 -8.69 2.68 1.42
C LYS A 37 -9.61 2.41 0.22
N ASN A 38 -9.16 2.76 -0.98
CA ASN A 38 -9.90 2.44 -2.20
C ASN A 38 -10.09 0.92 -2.43
N LEU A 39 -9.16 0.08 -1.92
CA LEU A 39 -9.30 -1.38 -1.97
C LEU A 39 -10.41 -1.87 -1.03
N GLU A 40 -10.49 -1.30 0.17
CA GLU A 40 -11.51 -1.64 1.18
C GLU A 40 -12.91 -1.18 0.76
N ASP A 41 -13.01 -0.06 0.04
CA ASP A 41 -14.26 0.50 -0.47
C ASP A 41 -14.76 -0.18 -1.78
N SER A 42 -13.97 -1.09 -2.37
CA SER A 42 -14.25 -1.78 -3.65
C SER A 42 -14.92 -3.14 -3.53
#